data_AF-A0AA96W2D5-F1
#
_entry.id   AF-A0AA96W2D5-F1
#
_cell.length_a   1.000
_cell.length_b   1.000
_cell.length_c   1.000
_cell.angle_alpha   90.00
_cell.angle_beta   90.00
_cell.angle_gamma   90.00
#
_symmetry.space_group_name_H-M   'P 1'
#
loop_
_entity.id
_entity.type
_entity.pdbx_description
1 polymer ?
#
loop_
_entity_poly.entity_id
_entity_poly.type
_entity_poly.pdbx_seq_one_letter_code
_entity_poly.pdbx_strand_id
1 'polypeptide(L)'
;MNKKETPKTFDLLTRSIDPRLDITTGLHVEEIEAPIFAPMLNGTVTNTLATIGRNAVPTRINPLANNEATIENGDVKVFIEKYSDKKSLKVGVVKLLDFLTVGLAKINHYRDKDIANLQNTVTFSIDDYMGYLGVANPNSKSTRDQIRRRLKDELDTLYSISFKWKEKSRDKVEDYAKMRLCEAQGIKRGVASFTFTTSMAYYLNQSYIMQYPLDLLAISERNPNAYPIARKLALHHSIDNNHKKGTSNIISVAKLLESTPEIPTITEVMGTDRAWGRRIKNALEKALDAIDGVISWEYSNSKGVPLTEKQLAMADYETFSKLYIKFDILGAPDPTQRIEAKKAKTTARRKAKKTDTKKEE
;
A
#
# COMPACT_ATOMS: atom_id res chain seq x y z
N MET A 1 20.03 -39.98 -5.39
CA MET A 1 19.24 -39.00 -6.15
C MET A 1 18.61 -38.01 -5.17
N ASN A 2 19.16 -36.80 -5.03
CA ASN A 2 18.58 -35.77 -4.18
C ASN A 2 17.25 -35.29 -4.79
N LYS A 3 16.14 -35.49 -4.08
CA LYS A 3 14.87 -34.82 -4.37
C LYS A 3 15.12 -33.32 -4.24
N LYS A 4 15.12 -32.60 -5.36
CA LYS A 4 15.07 -31.14 -5.34
C LYS A 4 13.72 -30.76 -4.77
N GLU A 5 13.70 -30.25 -3.54
CA GLU A 5 12.53 -29.57 -2.99
C GLU A 5 12.16 -28.43 -3.93
N THR A 6 11.01 -28.54 -4.58
CA THR A 6 10.38 -27.43 -5.28
C THR A 6 10.02 -26.38 -4.23
N PRO A 7 10.44 -25.11 -4.39
CA PRO A 7 10.04 -24.04 -3.47
C PRO A 7 8.52 -24.02 -3.36
N LYS A 8 7.98 -24.05 -2.14
CA LYS A 8 6.53 -23.93 -1.91
C LYS A 8 6.11 -22.54 -2.38
N THR A 9 5.42 -22.45 -3.51
CA THR A 9 4.73 -21.23 -3.94
C THR A 9 3.64 -20.92 -2.94
N PHE A 10 3.52 -19.64 -2.61
CA PHE A 10 2.60 -19.19 -1.60
C PHE A 10 1.38 -18.55 -2.27
N ASP A 11 0.18 -19.08 -1.98
CA ASP A 11 -1.12 -18.59 -2.46
C ASP A 11 -1.82 -17.76 -1.35
N LEU A 12 -2.18 -16.50 -1.65
CA LEU A 12 -2.90 -15.65 -0.69
C LEU A 12 -4.31 -16.19 -0.37
N LEU A 13 -4.86 -17.06 -1.21
CA LEU A 13 -6.25 -17.52 -1.18
C LEU A 13 -6.48 -18.96 -0.74
N THR A 14 -5.66 -19.56 0.13
CA THR A 14 -5.96 -20.93 0.61
C THR A 14 -7.32 -21.04 1.35
N ARG A 15 -8.42 -21.28 0.60
CA ARG A 15 -9.69 -21.93 0.93
C ARG A 15 -10.31 -22.52 -0.34
N SER A 16 -10.82 -23.74 -0.21
CA SER A 16 -11.46 -24.57 -1.23
C SER A 16 -12.55 -23.83 -2.02
N ILE A 17 -12.38 -23.70 -3.33
CA ILE A 17 -13.45 -23.35 -4.26
C ILE A 17 -13.94 -24.66 -4.88
N ASP A 18 -14.96 -25.28 -4.28
CA ASP A 18 -15.84 -26.17 -5.03
C ASP A 18 -17.03 -25.31 -5.50
N PRO A 19 -17.20 -25.08 -6.82
CA PRO A 19 -18.38 -24.39 -7.31
C PRO A 19 -19.61 -25.27 -7.09
N ARG A 20 -20.57 -24.82 -6.28
CA ARG A 20 -21.88 -25.47 -6.17
C ARG A 20 -22.80 -24.94 -7.27
N LEU A 21 -23.13 -25.81 -8.23
CA LEU A 21 -24.20 -25.62 -9.20
C LEU A 21 -25.56 -25.60 -8.48
N ASP A 22 -26.31 -24.50 -8.58
CA ASP A 22 -27.75 -24.50 -8.32
C ASP A 22 -28.46 -25.00 -9.59
N ILE A 23 -29.04 -26.20 -9.51
CA ILE A 23 -29.52 -26.99 -10.65
C ILE A 23 -30.85 -26.44 -11.21
N THR A 24 -31.36 -25.33 -10.66
CA THR A 24 -32.76 -24.92 -10.89
C THR A 24 -32.99 -23.70 -11.77
N THR A 25 -31.98 -22.86 -12.06
CA THR A 25 -32.22 -21.57 -12.76
C THR A 25 -31.30 -21.22 -13.92
N GLY A 26 -30.18 -21.93 -14.14
CA GLY A 26 -29.33 -21.75 -15.34
C GLY A 26 -28.78 -20.33 -15.58
N LEU A 27 -28.84 -19.44 -14.59
CA LEU A 27 -28.34 -18.06 -14.65
C LEU A 27 -27.20 -17.90 -13.64
N HIS A 28 -26.07 -17.36 -14.10
CA HIS A 28 -25.05 -16.80 -13.21
C HIS A 28 -25.64 -15.57 -12.52
N VAL A 29 -26.02 -15.71 -11.26
CA VAL A 29 -26.01 -14.59 -10.34
C VAL A 29 -24.55 -14.46 -9.90
N GLU A 30 -23.85 -13.41 -10.35
CA GLU A 30 -22.52 -13.09 -9.82
C GLU A 30 -22.67 -12.79 -8.32
N GLU A 31 -22.38 -13.79 -7.48
CA GLU A 31 -22.03 -13.56 -6.09
C GLU A 31 -20.85 -12.59 -6.08
N ILE A 32 -21.04 -11.40 -5.52
CA ILE A 32 -19.95 -10.48 -5.22
C ILE A 32 -19.10 -11.20 -4.16
N GLU A 33 -18.06 -11.93 -4.59
CA GLU A 33 -17.04 -12.46 -3.69
C GLU A 33 -16.52 -11.28 -2.87
N ALA A 34 -16.79 -11.29 -1.55
CA ALA A 34 -16.41 -10.20 -0.68
C ALA A 34 -14.88 -9.97 -0.76
N PRO A 35 -14.42 -8.70 -0.76
CA PRO A 35 -13.00 -8.37 -0.89
C PRO A 35 -12.17 -9.11 0.15
N ILE A 36 -11.12 -9.78 -0.31
CA ILE A 36 -10.30 -10.64 0.52
C ILE A 36 -9.20 -9.80 1.17
N PHE A 37 -9.27 -9.65 2.50
CA PHE A 37 -8.31 -8.87 3.28
C PHE A 37 -7.13 -9.75 3.72
N ALA A 38 -5.92 -9.18 3.65
CA ALA A 38 -4.70 -9.83 4.13
C ALA A 38 -3.89 -8.89 5.06
N PRO A 39 -3.17 -9.42 6.07
CA PRO A 39 -2.24 -8.62 6.84
C PRO A 39 -1.09 -8.14 5.95
N MET A 40 -0.85 -6.83 5.93
CA MET A 40 0.28 -6.22 5.22
C MET A 40 1.16 -5.46 6.20
N LEU A 41 2.46 -5.74 6.18
CA LEU A 41 3.46 -4.99 6.92
C LEU A 41 3.61 -3.60 6.29
N ASN A 42 3.39 -2.55 7.08
CA ASN A 42 3.35 -1.19 6.58
C ASN A 42 4.25 -0.25 7.39
N GLY A 43 5.39 0.12 6.79
CA GLY A 43 6.37 1.05 7.33
C GLY A 43 6.29 2.45 6.71
N THR A 44 7.02 3.41 7.29
CA THR A 44 7.11 4.79 6.80
C THR A 44 7.66 4.86 5.38
N VAL A 45 8.71 4.08 5.10
CA VAL A 45 9.36 4.08 3.78
C VAL A 45 8.47 3.50 2.68
N THR A 46 7.73 2.42 2.97
CA THR A 46 6.78 1.82 2.01
C THR A 46 5.60 2.74 1.75
N ASN A 47 5.14 3.47 2.78
CA ASN A 47 4.10 4.49 2.62
C ASN A 47 4.57 5.67 1.77
N THR A 48 5.78 6.14 1.99
CA THR A 48 6.33 7.29 1.26
C THR A 48 6.62 6.93 -0.20
N LEU A 49 7.06 5.70 -0.48
CA LEU A 49 7.28 5.26 -1.86
C LEU A 49 5.99 5.36 -2.71
N ALA A 50 4.83 5.11 -2.10
CA ALA A 50 3.54 5.19 -2.79
C ALA A 50 3.13 6.63 -3.19
N THR A 51 3.78 7.67 -2.65
CA THR A 51 3.44 9.08 -2.91
C THR A 51 4.43 9.82 -3.82
N ILE A 52 5.54 9.19 -4.20
CA ILE A 52 6.60 9.84 -5.00
C ILE A 52 6.23 9.88 -6.50
N GLY A 53 5.64 8.82 -7.05
CA GLY A 53 5.23 8.78 -8.46
C GLY A 53 6.35 8.59 -9.48
N ARG A 54 5.96 8.44 -10.75
CA ARG A 54 6.90 8.16 -11.85
C ARG A 54 7.64 9.41 -12.33
N ASN A 55 7.04 10.58 -12.14
CA ASN A 55 7.58 11.86 -12.62
C ASN A 55 8.40 12.59 -11.55
N ALA A 56 8.68 11.94 -10.41
CA ALA A 56 9.51 12.52 -9.38
C ALA A 56 10.89 12.89 -9.92
N VAL A 57 11.25 14.16 -9.73
CA VAL A 57 12.55 14.68 -10.13
C VAL A 57 13.55 14.40 -9.00
N PRO A 58 14.66 13.69 -9.28
CA PRO A 58 15.72 13.51 -8.28
C PRO A 58 16.31 14.84 -7.85
N THR A 59 16.55 15.02 -6.55
CA THR A 59 17.28 16.17 -6.01
C THR A 59 18.78 16.08 -6.33
N ARG A 60 19.28 14.87 -6.56
CA ARG A 60 20.67 14.60 -6.93
C ARG A 60 20.76 13.34 -7.77
N ILE A 61 21.68 13.34 -8.74
CA ILE A 61 22.14 12.13 -9.43
C ILE A 61 23.65 12.02 -9.22
N ASN A 62 24.12 10.87 -8.75
CA ASN A 62 25.54 10.61 -8.51
C ASN A 62 26.12 9.67 -9.59
N PRO A 63 26.85 10.21 -10.59
CA PRO A 63 27.40 9.39 -11.68
C PRO A 63 28.47 8.39 -11.18
N LEU A 64 29.17 8.71 -10.09
CA LEU A 64 30.22 7.86 -9.51
C LEU A 64 29.66 6.69 -8.70
N ALA A 65 28.40 6.76 -8.28
CA ALA A 65 27.71 5.69 -7.55
C ALA A 65 26.70 5.00 -8.47
N ASN A 66 27.15 4.50 -9.61
CA ASN A 66 26.32 3.74 -10.54
C ASN A 66 25.06 4.51 -10.99
N ASN A 67 25.23 5.81 -11.26
CA ASN A 67 24.15 6.75 -11.59
C ASN A 67 22.99 6.73 -10.58
N GLU A 68 23.30 6.68 -9.28
CA GLU A 68 22.29 6.66 -8.22
C GLU A 68 21.55 7.99 -8.14
N ALA A 69 20.22 7.94 -8.29
CA ALA A 69 19.34 9.06 -8.04
C ALA A 69 18.89 9.11 -6.57
N THR A 70 18.83 10.30 -6.00
CA THR A 70 18.23 10.57 -4.69
C THR A 70 16.94 11.34 -4.88
N ILE A 71 15.84 10.83 -4.34
CA ILE A 71 14.55 11.53 -4.26
C ILE A 71 14.26 11.79 -2.77
N GLU A 72 14.00 13.03 -2.41
CA GLU A 72 13.69 13.43 -1.02
C GLU A 72 12.20 13.71 -0.88
N ASN A 73 11.57 13.13 0.14
CA ASN A 73 10.17 13.37 0.49
C ASN A 73 10.05 13.43 2.02
N GLY A 74 10.08 14.65 2.55
CA GLY A 74 10.12 14.91 4.00
C GLY A 74 11.35 14.27 4.66
N ASP A 75 11.12 13.47 5.69
CA ASP A 75 12.16 12.77 6.46
C ASP A 75 12.69 11.50 5.77
N VAL A 76 12.18 11.15 4.58
CA VAL A 76 12.56 9.95 3.82
C VAL A 76 13.36 10.34 2.58
N LYS A 77 14.45 9.61 2.35
CA LYS A 77 15.23 9.65 1.11
C LYS A 77 15.19 8.29 0.45
N VAL A 78 14.81 8.28 -0.83
CA VAL A 78 14.83 7.09 -1.69
C VAL A 78 16.03 7.19 -2.62
N PHE A 79 16.82 6.12 -2.66
CA PHE A 79 17.97 5.99 -3.55
C PHE A 79 17.66 4.94 -4.60
N ILE A 80 17.88 5.25 -5.88
CA ILE A 80 17.64 4.34 -6.99
C ILE A 80 18.94 4.19 -7.80
N GLU A 81 19.60 3.05 -7.68
CA GLU A 81 20.79 2.72 -8.47
C GLU A 81 20.44 2.49 -9.94
N LYS A 82 21.37 2.83 -10.85
CA LYS A 82 21.17 2.74 -12.30
C LYS A 82 19.93 3.52 -12.77
N TYR A 83 19.68 4.68 -12.16
CA TYR A 83 18.51 5.48 -12.46
C TYR A 83 18.46 5.85 -13.94
N SER A 84 17.27 5.75 -14.51
CA SER A 84 16.92 6.09 -15.88
C SER A 84 15.40 6.24 -15.99
N ASP A 85 14.89 6.80 -17.09
CA ASP A 85 13.44 6.90 -17.33
C ASP A 85 12.71 5.56 -17.29
N LYS A 86 13.45 4.45 -17.51
CA LYS A 86 12.94 3.08 -17.43
C LYS A 86 12.83 2.56 -15.99
N LYS A 87 13.64 3.09 -15.06
CA LYS A 87 13.65 2.74 -13.62
C LYS A 87 13.03 3.87 -12.79
N SER A 88 11.74 4.08 -12.98
CA SER A 88 10.92 5.05 -12.24
C SER A 88 9.91 4.35 -11.32
N LEU A 89 9.38 5.08 -10.33
CA LEU A 89 8.44 4.57 -9.34
C LEU A 89 7.00 4.58 -9.89
N LYS A 90 6.77 3.74 -10.90
CA LYS A 90 5.43 3.51 -11.48
C LYS A 90 4.52 2.81 -10.48
N VAL A 91 3.21 2.94 -10.65
CA VAL A 91 2.20 2.29 -9.79
C VAL A 91 2.43 0.79 -9.66
N GLY A 92 2.76 0.10 -10.75
CA GLY A 92 3.07 -1.33 -10.72
C GLY A 92 4.21 -1.72 -9.78
N VAL A 93 5.24 -0.87 -9.62
CA VAL A 93 6.33 -1.08 -8.67
C VAL A 93 5.83 -1.01 -7.23
N VAL A 94 4.94 -0.05 -6.94
CA VAL A 94 4.33 0.11 -5.61
C VAL A 94 3.41 -1.07 -5.29
N LYS A 95 2.57 -1.49 -6.24
CA LYS A 95 1.72 -2.68 -6.11
C LYS A 95 2.53 -3.94 -5.84
N LEU A 96 3.61 -4.15 -6.59
CA LEU A 96 4.49 -5.30 -6.37
C LEU A 96 5.09 -5.24 -4.96
N LEU A 97 5.53 -4.07 -4.49
CA LEU A 97 6.05 -3.94 -3.13
C LEU A 97 4.98 -4.27 -2.09
N ASP A 98 3.76 -3.76 -2.22
CA ASP A 98 2.66 -4.08 -1.29
C ASP A 98 2.31 -5.59 -1.33
N PHE A 99 2.25 -6.20 -2.52
CA PHE A 99 2.07 -7.64 -2.67
C PHE A 99 3.18 -8.43 -1.95
N LEU A 100 4.44 -8.00 -2.10
CA LEU A 100 5.60 -8.60 -1.43
C LEU A 100 5.55 -8.41 0.09
N THR A 101 5.09 -7.28 0.61
CA THR A 101 4.96 -7.07 2.07
C THR A 101 3.79 -7.84 2.69
N VAL A 102 2.73 -8.13 1.93
CA VAL A 102 1.71 -9.12 2.32
C VAL A 102 2.34 -10.52 2.37
N GLY A 103 3.10 -10.91 1.34
CA GLY A 103 3.81 -12.19 1.32
C GLY A 103 4.77 -12.34 2.51
N LEU A 104 5.50 -11.28 2.85
CA LEU A 104 6.41 -11.24 3.99
C LEU A 104 5.66 -11.39 5.32
N ALA A 105 4.50 -10.75 5.48
CA ALA A 105 3.63 -10.95 6.64
C ALA A 105 3.17 -12.41 6.78
N LYS A 106 2.81 -13.07 5.68
CA LYS A 106 2.27 -14.45 5.72
C LYS A 106 3.32 -15.48 6.14
N ILE A 107 4.59 -15.27 5.78
CA ILE A 107 5.67 -16.22 6.10
C ILE A 107 6.35 -15.96 7.45
N ASN A 108 5.94 -14.91 8.19
CA ASN A 108 6.57 -14.54 9.46
C ASN A 108 5.56 -14.38 10.60
N HIS A 109 6.04 -14.61 11.82
CA HIS A 109 5.32 -14.18 13.01
C HIS A 109 5.51 -12.67 13.23
N TYR A 110 4.40 -11.95 13.31
CA TYR A 110 4.41 -10.50 13.50
C TYR A 110 5.12 -10.09 14.79
N ARG A 111 6.06 -9.14 14.68
CA ARG A 111 6.90 -8.65 15.78
C ARG A 111 7.68 -9.74 16.50
N ASP A 112 8.12 -10.76 15.76
CA ASP A 112 9.17 -11.62 16.28
C ASP A 112 10.40 -10.77 16.59
N LYS A 113 10.93 -10.95 17.79
CA LYS A 113 12.10 -10.22 18.29
C LYS A 113 13.39 -10.91 17.88
N ASP A 114 13.34 -12.21 17.63
CA ASP A 114 14.50 -12.97 17.21
C ASP A 114 14.66 -12.87 15.69
N ILE A 115 15.69 -12.14 15.28
CA ILE A 115 16.01 -11.94 13.87
C ILE A 115 16.40 -13.26 13.18
N ALA A 116 16.82 -14.28 13.94
CA ALA A 116 17.17 -15.58 13.40
C ALA A 116 15.96 -16.39 12.89
N ASN A 117 14.75 -16.10 13.43
CA ASN A 117 13.51 -16.73 12.99
C ASN A 117 12.92 -16.08 11.74
N LEU A 118 13.48 -14.96 11.30
CA LEU A 118 12.91 -14.13 10.25
C LEU A 118 13.17 -14.76 8.87
N GLN A 119 12.08 -15.02 8.15
CA GLN A 119 12.13 -15.42 6.75
C GLN A 119 12.07 -14.18 5.86
N ASN A 120 13.04 -14.05 4.95
CA ASN A 120 13.18 -12.83 4.13
C ASN A 120 12.83 -13.03 2.65
N THR A 121 12.58 -14.28 2.22
CA THR A 121 12.34 -14.62 0.82
C THR A 121 10.88 -14.93 0.59
N VAL A 122 10.23 -14.12 -0.25
CA VAL A 122 8.86 -14.33 -0.73
C VAL A 122 8.92 -14.97 -2.10
N THR A 123 8.14 -16.03 -2.31
CA THR A 123 8.02 -16.72 -3.60
C THR A 123 6.56 -16.90 -4.00
N PHE A 124 6.25 -16.63 -5.26
CA PHE A 124 4.89 -16.65 -5.79
C PHE A 124 4.90 -17.06 -7.27
N SER A 125 3.80 -17.64 -7.75
CA SER A 125 3.69 -17.93 -9.18
C SER A 125 3.30 -16.67 -9.97
N ILE A 126 3.69 -16.61 -11.25
CA ILE A 126 3.22 -15.56 -12.15
C ILE A 126 1.68 -15.61 -12.28
N ASP A 127 1.09 -16.79 -12.18
CA ASP A 127 -0.35 -17.00 -12.31
C ASP A 127 -1.10 -16.34 -11.13
N ASP A 128 -0.64 -16.56 -9.90
CA ASP A 128 -1.19 -15.91 -8.71
C ASP A 128 -1.10 -14.39 -8.84
N TYR A 129 0.08 -13.88 -9.24
CA TYR A 129 0.29 -12.45 -9.43
C TYR A 129 -0.64 -11.86 -10.50
N MET A 130 -0.85 -12.56 -11.62
CA MET A 130 -1.79 -12.16 -12.67
C MET A 130 -3.24 -12.13 -12.15
N GLY A 131 -3.60 -13.08 -11.28
CA GLY A 131 -4.90 -13.12 -10.61
C GLY A 131 -5.15 -11.84 -9.81
N TYR A 132 -4.24 -11.47 -8.90
CA TYR A 132 -4.41 -10.25 -8.09
C TYR A 132 -4.38 -8.95 -8.90
N LEU A 133 -3.67 -8.94 -10.04
CA LEU A 133 -3.68 -7.78 -10.93
C LEU A 133 -4.96 -7.69 -11.79
N GLY A 134 -5.86 -8.67 -11.74
CA GLY A 134 -7.08 -8.70 -12.55
C GLY A 134 -6.78 -8.77 -14.05
N VAL A 135 -5.75 -9.51 -14.45
CA VAL A 135 -5.30 -9.55 -15.85
C VAL A 135 -6.31 -10.29 -16.72
N ALA A 136 -6.88 -9.59 -17.70
CA ALA A 136 -7.75 -10.19 -18.70
C ALA A 136 -6.98 -11.19 -19.61
N ASN A 137 -7.63 -12.29 -19.98
CA ASN A 137 -7.07 -13.34 -20.84
C ASN A 137 -5.73 -13.93 -20.33
N PRO A 138 -5.66 -14.42 -19.08
CA PRO A 138 -4.40 -14.83 -18.45
C PRO A 138 -3.74 -16.05 -19.12
N ASN A 139 -4.50 -16.82 -19.91
CA ASN A 139 -4.03 -17.99 -20.64
C ASN A 139 -3.36 -17.65 -21.99
N SER A 140 -3.50 -16.42 -22.48
CA SER A 140 -2.86 -16.00 -23.74
C SER A 140 -1.35 -15.89 -23.58
N LYS A 141 -0.59 -16.50 -24.50
CA LYS A 141 0.88 -16.44 -24.51
C LYS A 141 1.40 -15.00 -24.52
N SER A 142 0.80 -14.11 -25.32
CA SER A 142 1.22 -12.71 -25.42
C SER A 142 1.01 -11.96 -24.10
N THR A 143 -0.14 -12.17 -23.45
CA THR A 143 -0.45 -11.59 -22.13
C THR A 143 0.56 -12.07 -21.09
N ARG A 144 0.84 -13.37 -21.04
CA ARG A 144 1.81 -13.96 -20.11
C ARG A 144 3.22 -13.41 -20.32
N ASP A 145 3.65 -13.29 -21.57
CA ASP A 145 4.96 -12.72 -21.92
C ASP A 145 5.05 -11.23 -21.53
N GLN A 146 3.97 -10.47 -21.73
CA GLN A 146 3.89 -9.06 -21.32
C GLN A 146 3.98 -8.91 -19.80
N ILE A 147 3.19 -9.67 -19.04
CA ILE A 147 3.21 -9.63 -17.58
C ILE A 147 4.57 -10.09 -17.04
N ARG A 148 5.17 -11.13 -17.62
CA ARG A 148 6.50 -11.58 -17.22
C ARG A 148 7.57 -10.50 -17.41
N ARG A 149 7.56 -9.78 -18.55
CA ARG A 149 8.48 -8.66 -18.81
C ARG A 149 8.26 -7.53 -17.81
N ARG A 150 7.00 -7.16 -17.61
CA ARG A 150 6.60 -6.15 -16.65
C ARG A 150 7.08 -6.49 -15.23
N LEU A 151 6.80 -7.71 -14.75
CA LEU A 151 7.22 -8.17 -13.42
C LEU A 151 8.74 -8.15 -13.29
N LYS A 152 9.47 -8.55 -14.33
CA LYS A 152 10.94 -8.46 -14.33
C LYS A 152 11.42 -7.01 -14.16
N ASP A 153 10.85 -6.07 -14.91
CA ASP A 153 11.22 -4.65 -14.82
C ASP A 153 10.89 -4.06 -13.45
N GLU A 154 9.77 -4.45 -12.84
CA GLU A 154 9.37 -4.03 -11.49
C GLU A 154 10.30 -4.62 -10.42
N LEU A 155 10.64 -5.91 -10.51
CA LEU A 155 11.64 -6.56 -9.64
C LEU A 155 13.02 -5.91 -9.76
N ASP A 156 13.47 -5.62 -10.99
CA ASP A 156 14.74 -4.94 -11.26
C ASP A 156 14.75 -3.51 -10.69
N THR A 157 13.60 -2.84 -10.68
CA THR A 157 13.43 -1.53 -10.06
C THR A 157 13.52 -1.64 -8.53
N LEU A 158 12.73 -2.50 -7.89
CA LEU A 158 12.78 -2.72 -6.44
C LEU A 158 14.17 -3.19 -5.97
N TYR A 159 14.85 -4.01 -6.77
CA TYR A 159 16.22 -4.46 -6.49
C TYR A 159 17.22 -3.29 -6.36
N SER A 160 16.96 -2.19 -7.06
CA SER A 160 17.85 -1.03 -7.12
C SER A 160 17.56 0.01 -6.04
N ILE A 161 16.55 -0.23 -5.18
CA ILE A 161 16.08 0.74 -4.19
C ILE A 161 16.79 0.57 -2.84
N SER A 162 17.22 1.70 -2.27
CA SER A 162 17.57 1.82 -0.86
C SER A 162 16.81 3.00 -0.23
N PHE A 163 16.68 2.99 1.09
CA PHE A 163 16.02 4.04 1.85
C PHE A 163 16.93 4.57 2.95
N LYS A 164 16.86 5.87 3.26
CA LYS A 164 17.37 6.47 4.50
C LYS A 164 16.26 7.32 5.08
N TRP A 165 15.96 7.21 6.37
CA TRP A 165 14.84 7.95 6.93
C TRP A 165 14.94 8.19 8.42
N LYS A 166 14.13 9.12 8.92
CA LYS A 166 13.90 9.34 10.35
C LYS A 166 12.47 9.04 10.71
N GLU A 167 12.26 8.40 11.86
CA GLU A 167 10.93 8.15 12.40
C GLU A 167 10.79 8.69 13.81
N LYS A 168 9.65 9.32 14.08
CA LYS A 168 9.26 9.68 15.44
C LYS A 168 8.53 8.50 16.07
N SER A 169 9.14 7.89 17.08
CA SER A 169 8.55 6.84 17.90
C SER A 169 8.44 7.33 19.34
N ARG A 170 7.22 7.70 19.74
CA ARG A 170 6.93 8.35 21.04
C ARG A 170 7.83 9.57 21.25
N ASP A 171 8.72 9.51 22.24
CA ASP A 171 9.59 10.62 22.66
C ASP A 171 10.97 10.55 21.99
N LYS A 172 11.20 9.59 21.09
CA LYS A 172 12.49 9.39 20.41
C LYS A 172 12.36 9.57 18.91
N VAL A 173 13.40 10.12 18.31
CA VAL A 173 13.61 10.10 16.87
C VAL A 173 14.62 9.01 16.58
N GLU A 174 14.21 8.01 15.81
CA GLU A 174 15.09 6.96 15.32
C GLU A 174 15.60 7.38 13.94
N ASP A 175 16.93 7.37 13.75
CA ASP A 175 17.58 7.66 12.47
C ASP A 175 18.03 6.33 11.85
N TYR A 176 17.38 5.96 10.76
CA TYR A 176 17.68 4.76 10.00
C TYR A 176 18.68 5.10 8.91
N ALA A 177 19.88 4.52 9.03
CA ALA A 177 20.93 4.60 8.02
C ALA A 177 20.44 4.05 6.67
N LYS A 178 21.19 4.37 5.60
CA LYS A 178 20.85 3.90 4.25
C LYS A 178 20.77 2.37 4.23
N MET A 179 19.58 1.84 3.94
CA MET A 179 19.25 0.43 3.97
C MET A 179 18.71 -0.02 2.62
N ARG A 180 19.28 -1.08 2.06
CA ARG A 180 18.81 -1.67 0.79
C ARG A 180 17.52 -2.44 1.02
N LEU A 181 16.58 -2.31 0.08
CA LEU A 181 15.29 -3.02 0.14
C LEU A 181 15.46 -4.52 -0.11
N CYS A 182 16.24 -4.87 -1.13
CA CYS A 182 16.30 -6.22 -1.70
C CYS A 182 17.74 -6.72 -1.82
N GLU A 183 17.95 -7.98 -1.45
CA GLU A 183 19.23 -8.70 -1.57
C GLU A 183 19.32 -9.52 -2.86
N ALA A 184 18.21 -10.16 -3.27
CA ALA A 184 18.14 -11.00 -4.45
C ALA A 184 16.73 -11.03 -5.05
N GLN A 185 16.63 -11.16 -6.37
CA GLN A 185 15.37 -11.39 -7.07
C GLN A 185 15.56 -12.28 -8.29
N GLY A 186 14.49 -12.93 -8.76
CA GLY A 186 14.52 -13.66 -10.02
C GLY A 186 13.20 -14.31 -10.39
N ILE A 187 13.12 -14.78 -11.64
CA ILE A 187 11.99 -15.54 -12.17
C ILE A 187 12.51 -16.82 -12.81
N LYS A 188 12.11 -17.98 -12.28
CA LYS A 188 12.51 -19.30 -12.77
C LYS A 188 11.29 -20.20 -12.95
N ARG A 189 11.12 -20.72 -14.17
CA ARG A 189 10.05 -21.67 -14.53
C ARG A 189 8.63 -21.23 -14.07
N GLY A 190 8.32 -19.94 -14.19
CA GLY A 190 6.99 -19.40 -13.83
C GLY A 190 6.84 -19.01 -12.36
N VAL A 191 7.87 -19.20 -11.55
CA VAL A 191 7.91 -18.78 -10.13
C VAL A 191 8.85 -17.59 -9.98
N ALA A 192 8.36 -16.53 -9.37
CA ALA A 192 9.14 -15.37 -8.97
C ALA A 192 9.60 -15.53 -7.52
N SER A 193 10.79 -14.98 -7.22
CA SER A 193 11.36 -14.92 -5.88
C SER A 193 11.90 -13.52 -5.62
N PHE A 194 11.66 -13.00 -4.43
CA PHE A 194 12.19 -11.73 -3.96
C PHE A 194 12.67 -11.88 -2.51
N THR A 195 13.94 -11.57 -2.27
CA THR A 195 14.57 -11.62 -0.96
C THR A 195 14.76 -10.20 -0.45
N PHE A 196 14.01 -9.81 0.57
CA PHE A 196 14.28 -8.60 1.33
C PHE A 196 15.64 -8.72 2.03
N THR A 197 16.33 -7.61 2.23
CA THR A 197 17.48 -7.65 3.15
C THR A 197 17.00 -7.94 4.57
N THR A 198 17.82 -8.62 5.38
CA THR A 198 17.47 -8.96 6.77
C THR A 198 17.06 -7.74 7.59
N SER A 199 17.77 -6.62 7.44
CA SER A 199 17.43 -5.37 8.14
C SER A 199 16.08 -4.81 7.72
N MET A 200 15.75 -4.86 6.41
CA MET A 200 14.47 -4.35 5.91
C MET A 200 13.32 -5.26 6.31
N ALA A 201 13.48 -6.57 6.18
CA ALA A 201 12.48 -7.53 6.61
C ALA A 201 12.20 -7.39 8.12
N TYR A 202 13.25 -7.20 8.93
CA TYR A 202 13.10 -7.02 10.37
C TYR A 202 12.34 -5.72 10.69
N TYR A 203 12.75 -4.60 10.08
CA TYR A 203 12.06 -3.32 10.21
C TYR A 203 10.57 -3.43 9.85
N LEU A 204 10.25 -4.03 8.70
CA LEU A 204 8.86 -4.21 8.28
C LEU A 204 8.09 -5.12 9.25
N ASN A 205 8.69 -6.19 9.76
CA ASN A 205 8.05 -7.09 10.71
C ASN A 205 7.73 -6.41 12.07
N GLN A 206 8.46 -5.33 12.41
CA GLN A 206 8.15 -4.49 13.58
C GLN A 206 7.11 -3.39 13.30
N SER A 207 6.91 -3.07 12.02
CA SER A 207 6.06 -1.97 11.56
C SER A 207 4.57 -2.23 11.80
N TYR A 208 3.71 -1.28 11.43
CA TYR A 208 2.27 -1.42 11.64
C TYR A 208 1.66 -2.47 10.68
N ILE A 209 0.73 -3.31 11.15
CA ILE A 209 -0.07 -4.19 10.27
C ILE A 209 -1.37 -3.51 9.87
N MET A 210 -1.53 -3.33 8.55
CA MET A 210 -2.81 -2.99 7.92
C MET A 210 -3.55 -4.27 7.52
N GLN A 211 -4.88 -4.27 7.66
CA GLN A 211 -5.72 -5.24 6.94
C GLN A 211 -5.91 -4.69 5.52
N TYR A 212 -5.11 -5.18 4.59
CA TYR A 212 -5.04 -4.68 3.22
C TYR A 212 -6.09 -5.38 2.36
N PRO A 213 -6.98 -4.65 1.66
CA PRO A 213 -7.87 -5.24 0.67
C PRO A 213 -7.06 -5.67 -0.55
N LEU A 214 -7.05 -6.98 -0.87
CA LEU A 214 -6.26 -7.48 -2.00
C LEU A 214 -6.74 -6.96 -3.35
N ASP A 215 -8.03 -6.65 -3.48
CA ASP A 215 -8.65 -6.12 -4.70
C ASP A 215 -8.07 -4.76 -5.13
N LEU A 216 -7.39 -4.05 -4.22
CA LEU A 216 -6.65 -2.84 -4.60
C LEU A 216 -5.59 -3.14 -5.66
N LEU A 217 -5.02 -4.35 -5.68
CA LEU A 217 -4.02 -4.76 -6.67
C LEU A 217 -4.61 -4.80 -8.10
N ALA A 218 -5.93 -4.98 -8.25
CA ALA A 218 -6.61 -5.02 -9.54
C ALA A 218 -6.96 -3.63 -10.11
N ILE A 219 -6.86 -2.55 -9.30
CA ILE A 219 -7.18 -1.18 -9.73
C ILE A 219 -6.37 -0.80 -10.98
N SER A 220 -7.01 -0.29 -12.03
CA SER A 220 -6.31 0.03 -13.27
C SER A 220 -5.20 1.07 -13.08
N GLU A 221 -4.02 0.80 -13.65
CA GLU A 221 -2.87 1.73 -13.61
C GLU A 221 -2.95 2.85 -14.64
N ARG A 222 -4.02 2.88 -15.46
CA ARG A 222 -4.27 3.96 -16.43
C ARG A 222 -4.45 5.30 -15.74
N ASN A 223 -5.07 5.31 -14.55
CA ASN A 223 -5.05 6.46 -13.66
C ASN A 223 -3.96 6.24 -12.61
N PRO A 224 -2.82 6.94 -12.70
CA PRO A 224 -1.69 6.69 -11.81
C PRO A 224 -1.92 7.16 -10.36
N ASN A 225 -3.01 7.89 -10.09
CA ASN A 225 -3.36 8.34 -8.73
C ASN A 225 -4.38 7.41 -8.04
N ALA A 226 -5.11 6.57 -8.79
CA ALA A 226 -6.18 5.74 -8.25
C ALA A 226 -5.66 4.77 -7.18
N TYR A 227 -4.61 4.00 -7.49
CA TYR A 227 -4.02 3.07 -6.54
C TYR A 227 -3.40 3.75 -5.30
N PRO A 228 -2.56 4.81 -5.43
CA PRO A 228 -2.08 5.58 -4.28
C PRO A 228 -3.19 6.10 -3.36
N ILE A 229 -4.28 6.64 -3.93
CA ILE A 229 -5.46 7.09 -3.18
C ILE A 229 -6.09 5.92 -2.43
N ALA A 230 -6.42 4.82 -3.13
CA ALA A 230 -7.05 3.68 -2.49
C ALA A 230 -6.20 3.09 -1.36
N ARG A 231 -4.89 2.96 -1.59
CA ARG A 231 -3.92 2.54 -0.57
C ARG A 231 -3.90 3.48 0.63
N LYS A 232 -3.99 4.80 0.40
CA LYS A 232 -4.08 5.81 1.47
C LYS A 232 -5.36 5.67 2.28
N LEU A 233 -6.50 5.48 1.63
CA LEU A 233 -7.81 5.29 2.28
C LEU A 233 -7.82 3.99 3.11
N ALA A 234 -7.30 2.89 2.57
CA ALA A 234 -7.15 1.62 3.28
C ALA A 234 -6.26 1.76 4.53
N LEU A 235 -5.12 2.45 4.41
CA LEU A 235 -4.27 2.72 5.56
C LEU A 235 -4.98 3.57 6.60
N HIS A 236 -5.61 4.67 6.17
CA HIS A 236 -6.33 5.57 7.06
C HIS A 236 -7.45 4.84 7.82
N HIS A 237 -8.19 3.98 7.13
CA HIS A 237 -9.20 3.12 7.72
C HIS A 237 -8.58 2.21 8.77
N SER A 238 -7.54 1.45 8.42
CA SER A 238 -6.97 0.42 9.30
C SER A 238 -6.51 0.92 10.69
N ILE A 239 -6.09 2.19 10.80
CA ILE A 239 -5.51 2.79 11.99
C ILE A 239 -6.52 2.81 13.15
N ASP A 240 -6.24 2.04 14.21
CA ASP A 240 -7.08 1.92 15.40
C ASP A 240 -7.45 3.27 16.05
N ASN A 241 -6.55 4.26 15.98
CA ASN A 241 -6.80 5.58 16.55
C ASN A 241 -7.89 6.35 15.79
N ASN A 242 -7.99 6.15 14.48
CA ASN A 242 -9.02 6.78 13.66
C ASN A 242 -10.39 6.16 13.96
N HIS A 243 -10.46 4.83 14.11
CA HIS A 243 -11.68 4.17 14.58
C HIS A 243 -12.11 4.65 15.96
N LYS A 244 -11.18 4.79 16.92
CA LYS A 244 -11.49 5.30 18.27
C LYS A 244 -12.04 6.72 18.26
N LYS A 245 -11.65 7.54 17.28
CA LYS A 245 -12.11 8.91 17.11
C LYS A 245 -13.37 9.02 16.25
N GLY A 246 -13.83 7.92 15.65
CA GLY A 246 -14.95 7.93 14.69
C GLY A 246 -14.61 8.61 13.35
N THR A 247 -13.33 8.61 12.96
CA THR A 247 -12.85 9.25 11.73
C THR A 247 -12.15 8.28 10.78
N SER A 248 -12.30 6.97 10.97
CA SER A 248 -11.66 5.94 10.12
C SER A 248 -12.13 5.97 8.67
N ASN A 249 -13.33 6.48 8.43
CA ASN A 249 -13.99 6.55 7.13
C ASN A 249 -14.09 7.97 6.58
N ILE A 250 -13.36 8.94 7.15
CA ILE A 250 -13.39 10.34 6.74
C ILE A 250 -11.96 10.89 6.71
N ILE A 251 -11.55 11.49 5.60
CA ILE A 251 -10.23 12.11 5.41
C ILE A 251 -10.37 13.46 4.72
N SER A 252 -9.53 14.44 5.06
CA SER A 252 -9.57 15.75 4.37
C SER A 252 -9.03 15.64 2.94
N VAL A 253 -9.58 16.44 2.03
CA VAL A 253 -9.13 16.55 0.64
C VAL A 253 -7.65 16.92 0.59
N ALA A 254 -7.22 17.91 1.37
CA ALA A 254 -5.81 18.29 1.46
C ALA A 254 -4.90 17.10 1.80
N LYS A 255 -5.29 16.26 2.77
CA LYS A 255 -4.46 15.11 3.18
C LYS A 255 -4.46 13.99 2.14
N LEU A 256 -5.54 13.87 1.38
CA LEU A 256 -5.62 12.89 0.30
C LEU A 256 -4.76 13.30 -0.90
N LEU A 257 -4.74 14.59 -1.25
CA LEU A 257 -3.90 15.15 -2.31
C LEU A 257 -2.39 14.96 -2.05
N GLU A 258 -1.96 14.87 -0.79
CA GLU A 258 -0.57 14.49 -0.48
C GLU A 258 -0.21 13.06 -0.96
N SER A 259 -1.22 12.24 -1.28
CA SER A 259 -1.06 10.87 -1.78
C SER A 259 -1.35 10.76 -3.29
N THR A 260 -1.38 11.87 -4.02
CA THR A 260 -1.64 11.91 -5.46
C THR A 260 -0.40 12.39 -6.21
N PRO A 261 0.56 11.50 -6.52
CA PRO A 261 1.86 11.88 -7.07
C PRO A 261 1.81 12.63 -8.40
N GLU A 262 0.74 12.45 -9.19
CA GLU A 262 0.64 13.01 -10.54
C GLU A 262 -0.37 14.15 -10.62
N ILE A 263 -1.01 14.52 -9.49
CA ILE A 263 -1.82 15.73 -9.42
C ILE A 263 -0.91 16.88 -8.98
N PRO A 264 -0.85 17.99 -9.75
CA PRO A 264 0.00 19.11 -9.40
C PRO A 264 -0.48 19.79 -8.11
N THR A 265 0.45 20.39 -7.39
CA THR A 265 0.18 21.27 -6.26
C THR A 265 -0.51 22.55 -6.71
N ILE A 266 -1.20 23.22 -5.77
CA ILE A 266 -1.81 24.52 -6.06
C ILE A 266 -0.77 25.54 -6.55
N THR A 267 0.44 25.53 -5.97
CA THR A 267 1.52 26.44 -6.36
C THR A 267 1.92 26.27 -7.83
N GLU A 268 2.08 25.02 -8.28
CA GLU A 268 2.41 24.73 -9.69
C GLU A 268 1.29 25.14 -10.65
N VAL A 269 0.04 24.93 -10.26
CA VAL A 269 -1.12 25.35 -11.08
C VAL A 269 -1.21 26.86 -11.14
N MET A 270 -1.00 27.56 -10.02
CA MET A 270 -1.04 29.02 -9.96
C MET A 270 0.09 29.69 -10.75
N GLY A 271 1.23 29.01 -10.89
CA GLY A 271 2.35 29.44 -11.73
C GLY A 271 2.15 29.23 -13.24
N THR A 272 1.03 28.64 -13.66
CA THR A 272 0.76 28.30 -15.06
C THR A 272 -0.63 28.81 -15.50
N ASP A 273 -1.55 27.91 -15.86
CA ASP A 273 -2.87 28.23 -16.42
C ASP A 273 -3.92 28.55 -15.34
N ARG A 274 -3.56 28.42 -14.05
CA ARG A 274 -4.45 28.63 -12.89
C ARG A 274 -5.71 27.76 -12.89
N ALA A 275 -5.75 26.71 -13.73
CA ALA A 275 -6.92 25.87 -13.96
C ALA A 275 -7.07 24.80 -12.87
N TRP A 276 -7.14 25.20 -11.60
CA TRP A 276 -7.15 24.29 -10.44
C TRP A 276 -8.34 23.33 -10.46
N GLY A 277 -9.53 23.77 -10.90
CA GLY A 277 -10.71 22.91 -11.00
C GLY A 277 -10.44 21.71 -11.92
N ARG A 278 -9.90 21.96 -13.11
CA ARG A 278 -9.56 20.90 -14.08
C ARG A 278 -8.38 20.04 -13.60
N ARG A 279 -7.31 20.67 -13.10
CA ARG A 279 -6.02 20.00 -12.86
C ARG A 279 -5.93 19.32 -11.50
N ILE A 280 -6.74 19.73 -10.53
CA ILE A 280 -6.73 19.19 -9.17
C ILE A 280 -8.06 18.53 -8.86
N LYS A 281 -9.17 19.28 -8.83
CA LYS A 281 -10.49 18.74 -8.45
C LYS A 281 -10.94 17.62 -9.37
N ASN A 282 -11.07 17.88 -10.67
CA ASN A 282 -11.51 16.88 -11.63
C ASN A 282 -10.52 15.70 -11.74
N ALA A 283 -9.22 15.95 -11.50
CA ALA A 283 -8.21 14.89 -11.51
C ALA A 283 -8.34 13.96 -10.29
N LEU A 284 -8.64 14.53 -9.12
CA LEU A 284 -8.92 13.79 -7.90
C LEU A 284 -10.21 12.97 -8.04
N GLU A 285 -11.29 13.58 -8.52
CA GLU A 285 -12.59 12.93 -8.75
C GLU A 285 -12.43 11.74 -9.71
N LYS A 286 -11.77 11.93 -10.86
CA LYS A 286 -11.46 10.84 -11.79
C LYS A 286 -10.65 9.69 -11.17
N ALA A 287 -9.84 9.97 -10.16
CA ALA A 287 -9.06 8.95 -9.47
C ALA A 287 -9.86 8.23 -8.39
N LEU A 288 -10.79 8.92 -7.73
CA LEU A 288 -11.76 8.34 -6.82
C LEU A 288 -12.81 7.49 -7.55
N ASP A 289 -13.33 7.97 -8.68
CA ASP A 289 -14.25 7.20 -9.54
C ASP A 289 -13.62 5.91 -10.04
N ALA A 290 -12.30 5.92 -10.29
CA ALA A 290 -11.56 4.74 -10.74
C ALA A 290 -11.41 3.65 -9.66
N ILE A 291 -11.77 3.94 -8.40
CA ILE A 291 -11.69 3.00 -7.27
C ILE A 291 -13.05 2.66 -6.66
N ASP A 292 -14.14 3.23 -7.19
CA ASP A 292 -15.50 3.11 -6.63
C ASP A 292 -15.99 1.65 -6.50
N GLY A 293 -15.52 0.77 -7.40
CA GLY A 293 -15.80 -0.68 -7.33
C GLY A 293 -15.18 -1.41 -6.14
N VAL A 294 -14.28 -0.77 -5.37
CA VAL A 294 -13.66 -1.34 -4.16
C VAL A 294 -13.85 -0.43 -2.95
N ILE A 295 -13.85 0.89 -3.18
CA ILE A 295 -14.01 1.92 -2.15
C ILE A 295 -15.01 2.95 -2.64
N SER A 296 -16.22 2.93 -2.08
CA SER A 296 -17.21 3.97 -2.37
C SER A 296 -16.80 5.28 -1.72
N TRP A 297 -17.18 6.40 -2.32
CA TRP A 297 -16.79 7.72 -1.82
C TRP A 297 -17.84 8.80 -2.07
N GLU A 298 -17.85 9.81 -1.20
CA GLU A 298 -18.63 11.03 -1.38
C GLU A 298 -17.94 12.22 -0.68
N TYR A 299 -18.20 13.43 -1.17
CA TYR A 299 -17.79 14.63 -0.44
C TYR A 299 -18.63 14.82 0.82
N SER A 300 -17.97 15.22 1.90
CA SER A 300 -18.59 15.47 3.20
C SER A 300 -17.96 16.66 3.91
N ASN A 301 -18.63 17.11 4.97
CA ASN A 301 -18.01 17.99 5.96
C ASN A 301 -17.12 17.20 6.94
N SER A 302 -16.50 17.91 7.88
CA SER A 302 -15.62 17.30 8.91
C SER A 302 -16.31 16.28 9.84
N LYS A 303 -17.64 16.22 9.83
CA LYS A 303 -18.46 15.28 10.60
C LYS A 303 -18.96 14.10 9.75
N GLY A 304 -18.57 14.01 8.47
CA GLY A 304 -18.99 12.94 7.57
C GLY A 304 -20.43 13.08 7.04
N VAL A 305 -21.03 14.27 7.18
CA VAL A 305 -22.33 14.54 6.58
C VAL A 305 -22.13 14.87 5.10
N PRO A 306 -22.83 14.18 4.18
CA PRO A 306 -22.74 14.43 2.75
C PRO A 306 -23.03 15.89 2.39
N LEU A 307 -22.35 16.40 1.37
CA LEU A 307 -22.57 17.75 0.85
C LEU A 307 -23.62 17.75 -0.27
N THR A 308 -24.43 18.81 -0.31
CA THR A 308 -25.37 19.07 -1.41
C THR A 308 -24.65 19.62 -2.64
N GLU A 309 -25.25 19.49 -3.83
CA GLU A 309 -24.68 20.03 -5.07
C GLU A 309 -24.36 21.53 -4.98
N LYS A 310 -25.22 22.30 -4.31
CA LYS A 310 -25.00 23.74 -4.08
C LYS A 310 -23.74 24.02 -3.25
N GLN A 311 -23.44 23.14 -2.28
CA GLN A 311 -22.21 23.25 -1.48
C GLN A 311 -20.96 22.82 -2.27
N LEU A 312 -21.13 22.00 -3.30
CA LEU A 312 -20.07 21.55 -4.20
C LEU A 312 -19.80 22.50 -5.38
N ALA A 313 -20.73 23.42 -5.64
CA ALA A 313 -20.58 24.55 -6.57
C ALA A 313 -19.63 25.62 -5.99
N MET A 314 -18.38 25.23 -5.79
CA MET A 314 -17.38 26.02 -5.07
C MET A 314 -16.62 26.95 -5.99
N ALA A 315 -16.33 28.15 -5.50
CA ALA A 315 -15.66 29.20 -6.27
C ALA A 315 -14.13 29.05 -6.31
N ASP A 316 -13.52 28.50 -5.25
CA ASP A 316 -12.07 28.54 -5.06
C ASP A 316 -11.47 27.26 -4.46
N TYR A 317 -10.15 27.15 -4.63
CA TYR A 317 -9.35 26.03 -4.14
C TYR A 317 -9.26 26.00 -2.60
N GLU A 318 -9.28 27.16 -1.93
CA GLU A 318 -9.10 27.22 -0.49
C GLU A 318 -10.26 26.50 0.22
N THR A 319 -11.48 26.78 -0.21
CA THR A 319 -12.68 26.10 0.24
C THR A 319 -12.61 24.61 -0.12
N PHE A 320 -12.11 24.26 -1.31
CA PHE A 320 -12.04 22.87 -1.81
C PHE A 320 -11.10 22.02 -0.96
N SER A 321 -9.94 22.55 -0.62
CA SER A 321 -8.94 21.85 0.19
C SER A 321 -9.42 21.52 1.61
N LYS A 322 -10.40 22.29 2.12
CA LYS A 322 -11.01 22.12 3.45
C LYS A 322 -12.14 21.10 3.47
N LEU A 323 -12.57 20.59 2.32
CA LEU A 323 -13.56 19.52 2.26
C LEU A 323 -13.00 18.19 2.79
N TYR A 324 -13.90 17.25 3.01
CA TYR A 324 -13.58 15.88 3.39
C TYR A 324 -14.15 14.90 2.38
N ILE A 325 -13.49 13.76 2.25
CA ILE A 325 -13.99 12.58 1.57
C ILE A 325 -14.45 11.62 2.66
N LYS A 326 -15.73 11.28 2.63
CA LYS A 326 -16.26 10.13 3.36
C LYS A 326 -16.22 8.94 2.41
N PHE A 327 -15.79 7.79 2.91
CA PHE A 327 -15.58 6.61 2.09
C PHE A 327 -15.93 5.34 2.85
N ASP A 328 -16.28 4.29 2.13
CA ASP A 328 -16.47 2.96 2.69
C ASP A 328 -15.69 1.93 1.88
N ILE A 329 -14.94 1.07 2.58
CA ILE A 329 -14.17 0.02 1.93
C ILE A 329 -15.05 -1.21 1.96
N LEU A 330 -15.45 -1.68 0.77
CA LEU A 330 -16.31 -2.84 0.65
C LEU A 330 -15.70 -4.02 1.42
N GLY A 331 -16.55 -4.79 2.10
CA GLY A 331 -16.19 -6.00 2.87
C GLY A 331 -15.14 -5.81 3.97
N ALA A 332 -14.82 -4.57 4.39
CA ALA A 332 -13.80 -4.35 5.42
C ALA A 332 -14.14 -5.05 6.74
N PRO A 333 -13.17 -5.76 7.36
CA PRO A 333 -13.41 -6.48 8.60
C PRO A 333 -13.68 -5.51 9.74
N ASP A 334 -14.68 -5.81 10.58
CA ASP A 334 -14.97 -5.04 11.78
C ASP A 334 -13.80 -5.10 12.77
N PRO A 335 -13.13 -3.96 13.07
CA PRO A 335 -11.98 -3.95 13.96
C PRO A 335 -12.36 -3.93 15.45
N THR A 336 -13.65 -3.90 15.80
CA THR A 336 -14.14 -3.70 17.18
C THR A 336 -13.51 -4.69 18.15
N GLN A 337 -13.59 -5.99 17.87
CA GLN A 337 -13.01 -7.03 18.73
C GLN A 337 -11.50 -6.84 18.94
N ARG A 338 -10.75 -6.53 17.87
CA ARG A 338 -9.30 -6.29 17.92
C ARG A 338 -8.97 -5.07 18.80
N ILE A 339 -9.74 -3.99 18.67
CA ILE A 339 -9.56 -2.75 19.42
C ILE A 339 -9.86 -2.98 20.91
N GLU A 340 -10.93 -3.70 21.23
CA GLU A 340 -11.32 -4.05 22.60
C GLU A 340 -10.28 -4.94 23.28
N ALA A 341 -9.82 -5.99 22.58
CA ALA A 341 -8.76 -6.87 23.08
C ALA A 341 -7.46 -6.09 23.40
N LYS A 342 -7.07 -5.13 22.55
CA LYS A 342 -5.92 -4.24 22.81
C LYS A 342 -6.15 -3.33 24.01
N LYS A 343 -7.36 -2.77 24.17
CA LYS A 343 -7.73 -1.97 25.36
C LYS A 343 -7.62 -2.82 26.63
N ALA A 344 -8.18 -4.02 26.65
CA ALA A 344 -8.14 -4.93 27.79
C ALA A 344 -6.69 -5.29 28.19
N LYS A 345 -5.84 -5.67 27.23
CA LYS A 345 -4.41 -5.96 27.47
C LYS A 345 -3.65 -4.75 28.03
N THR A 346 -3.93 -3.55 27.52
CA THR A 346 -3.29 -2.32 28.00
C THR A 346 -3.70 -1.98 29.42
N THR A 347 -4.99 -2.13 29.74
CA THR A 347 -5.52 -1.94 31.10
C THR A 347 -4.94 -2.95 32.09
N ALA A 348 -4.85 -4.23 31.70
CA ALA A 348 -4.24 -5.27 32.53
C ALA A 348 -2.77 -4.97 32.84
N ARG A 349 -1.97 -4.57 31.83
CA ARG A 349 -0.57 -4.18 32.04
C ARG A 349 -0.41 -2.97 32.97
N ARG A 350 -1.28 -1.96 32.84
CA ARG A 350 -1.28 -0.79 33.74
C ARG A 350 -1.63 -1.17 35.17
N LYS A 351 -2.56 -2.11 35.37
CA LYS A 351 -2.91 -2.63 36.71
C LYS A 351 -1.73 -3.39 37.32
N ALA A 352 -1.12 -4.32 36.59
CA ALA A 352 0.05 -5.07 37.05
C ALA A 352 1.21 -4.15 37.46
N LYS A 353 1.56 -3.16 36.62
CA LYS A 353 2.63 -2.21 36.93
C LYS A 353 2.37 -1.39 38.20
N LYS A 354 1.11 -1.02 38.48
CA LYS A 354 0.72 -0.33 39.73
C LYS A 354 0.78 -1.24 40.97
N THR A 355 0.59 -2.54 40.80
CA THR A 355 0.65 -3.51 41.91
C THR A 355 2.10 -3.83 42.29
N ASP A 356 3.01 -3.87 41.31
CA ASP A 356 4.44 -4.08 41.56
C ASP A 356 5.09 -2.88 42.28
N THR A 357 4.75 -1.64 41.90
CA THR A 357 5.27 -0.44 42.59
C THR A 357 4.77 -0.30 44.03
N LYS A 358 3.64 -0.94 44.39
CA LYS A 358 3.10 -0.95 45.75
C LYS A 358 3.68 -2.04 46.65
N LYS A 359 4.50 -2.95 46.12
CA LYS A 359 5.19 -3.99 46.89
C LYS A 359 6.63 -3.64 47.22
N GLU A 360 7.16 -2.56 46.65
CA GLU A 360 8.52 -2.04 46.86
C GLU A 360 8.57 -0.82 47.80
N GLU A 361 7.42 -0.39 48.34
CA GLU A 361 7.28 0.53 49.48
C GLU A 361 6.82 -0.26 50.71
#